data_AF-A0A1V5P181-F1
#
_entry.id   AF-A0A1V5P181-F1
#
_cell.length_a   1.000
_cell.length_b   1.000
_cell.length_c   1.000
_cell.angle_alpha   90.00
_cell.angle_beta   90.00
_cell.angle_gamma   90.00
#
_symmetry.space_group_name_H-M   'P 1'
#
loop_
_entity.id
_entity.type
_entity.pdbx_description
1 polymer ?
#
loop_
_entity_poly.entity_id
_entity_poly.type
_entity_poly.pdbx_seq_one_letter_code
_entity_poly.pdbx_strand_id
1 'polypeptide(L)'
;MTELGVEIAALYEHPHLLPEALAHQEHVEALSVELTRLRQQVESDVEVLDALEQHRAALAIGARGPLRAHIRRAHRPATASERRRNRIAELWAATSIGGLLLGVVLLALFSPRHVVAGLSLLLTGFVFIEAGFRRQMGKLVSSITILLALIAAGVILYEFFWQLIVVAVVLIGIYLTWENLRELV
;
A
#
# COMPACT_ATOMS: atom_id res chain seq x y z
N MET A 1 -15.07 24.16 -53.09
CA MET A 1 -16.20 24.27 -52.14
C MET A 1 -17.50 24.71 -52.81
N THR A 2 -17.65 24.60 -54.14
CA THR A 2 -18.80 25.16 -54.86
C THR A 2 -19.74 24.10 -55.46
N GLU A 3 -19.32 22.86 -55.69
CA GLU A 3 -20.22 21.81 -56.22
C GLU A 3 -21.19 21.26 -55.17
N LEU A 4 -20.72 21.02 -53.93
CA LEU A 4 -21.56 20.47 -52.85
C LEU A 4 -22.74 21.39 -52.49
N GLY A 5 -22.54 22.71 -52.58
CA GLY A 5 -23.60 23.69 -52.31
C GLY A 5 -24.68 23.74 -53.40
N VAL A 6 -24.32 23.36 -54.64
CA VAL A 6 -25.25 23.34 -55.78
C VAL A 6 -26.07 22.05 -55.77
N GLU A 7 -25.47 20.93 -55.39
CA GLU A 7 -26.16 19.63 -55.29
C GLU A 7 -27.18 19.60 -54.12
N ILE A 8 -26.84 20.20 -52.97
CA ILE A 8 -27.76 20.37 -51.84
C ILE A 8 -28.92 21.32 -52.18
N ALA A 9 -28.68 22.33 -53.02
CA ALA A 9 -29.73 23.25 -53.49
C ALA A 9 -30.70 22.58 -54.48
N ALA A 10 -30.21 21.67 -55.34
CA ALA A 10 -31.06 20.88 -56.24
C ALA A 10 -31.91 19.83 -55.48
N LEU A 11 -31.40 19.31 -54.36
CA LEU A 11 -32.13 18.34 -53.53
C LEU A 11 -33.32 18.94 -52.75
N TYR A 12 -33.33 20.25 -52.54
CA TYR A 12 -34.47 20.96 -51.92
C TYR A 12 -35.73 20.95 -52.80
N GLU A 13 -35.60 20.79 -54.12
CA GLU A 13 -36.76 20.66 -55.02
C GLU A 13 -37.44 19.28 -54.91
N HIS A 14 -36.76 18.25 -54.38
CA HIS A 14 -37.24 16.86 -54.36
C HIS A 14 -37.08 16.24 -52.95
N PRO A 15 -37.96 16.58 -51.99
CA PRO A 15 -37.79 16.28 -50.56
C PRO A 15 -37.77 14.78 -50.18
N HIS A 16 -38.13 13.88 -51.11
CA HIS A 16 -38.11 12.43 -50.88
C HIS A 16 -36.73 11.80 -51.10
N LEU A 17 -35.79 12.48 -51.75
CA LEU A 17 -34.43 11.97 -52.03
C LEU A 17 -33.38 12.45 -51.01
N LEU A 18 -33.75 13.42 -50.16
CA LEU A 18 -32.91 13.96 -49.10
C LEU A 18 -32.38 12.89 -48.12
N PRO A 19 -33.19 11.91 -47.65
CA PRO A 19 -32.73 10.91 -46.70
C PRO A 19 -31.66 9.98 -47.27
N GLU A 20 -31.79 9.58 -48.54
CA GLU A 20 -30.83 8.69 -49.20
C GLU A 20 -29.50 9.40 -49.46
N ALA A 21 -29.53 10.66 -49.90
CA ALA A 21 -28.31 11.44 -50.12
C ALA A 21 -27.54 11.70 -48.82
N LEU A 22 -28.24 11.98 -47.72
CA LEU A 22 -27.62 12.13 -46.40
C LEU A 22 -26.99 10.81 -45.90
N ALA A 23 -27.67 9.68 -46.09
CA ALA A 23 -27.12 8.37 -45.74
C ALA A 23 -25.89 8.00 -46.58
N HIS A 24 -25.87 8.34 -47.87
CA HIS A 24 -24.70 8.16 -48.72
C HIS A 24 -23.54 9.06 -48.29
N GLN A 25 -23.81 10.31 -47.90
CA GLN A 25 -22.78 11.23 -47.42
C GLN A 25 -22.16 10.77 -46.10
N GLU A 26 -22.96 10.27 -45.16
CA GLU A 26 -22.47 9.69 -43.90
C GLU A 26 -21.57 8.46 -44.16
N HIS A 27 -21.92 7.62 -45.14
CA HIS A 27 -21.11 6.47 -45.52
C HIS A 27 -19.77 6.86 -46.15
N VAL A 28 -19.77 7.89 -47.01
CA VAL A 28 -18.54 8.44 -47.61
C VAL A 28 -17.63 9.05 -46.53
N GLU A 29 -18.21 9.75 -45.57
CA GLU A 29 -17.46 10.32 -44.44
C GLU A 29 -16.84 9.22 -43.58
N ALA A 30 -17.61 8.18 -43.22
CA ALA A 30 -17.11 7.04 -42.46
C ALA A 30 -15.93 6.33 -43.15
N LEU A 31 -16.04 6.07 -44.47
CA LEU A 31 -14.97 5.46 -45.26
C LEU A 31 -13.72 6.35 -45.33
N SER A 32 -13.91 7.67 -45.37
CA SER A 32 -12.79 8.62 -45.41
C SER A 32 -11.99 8.64 -44.09
N VAL A 33 -12.68 8.51 -42.96
CA VAL A 33 -12.07 8.38 -41.63
C VAL A 33 -11.31 7.06 -41.52
N GLU A 34 -11.90 5.97 -42.01
CA GLU A 34 -11.26 4.66 -42.01
C GLU A 34 -9.99 4.64 -42.87
N LEU A 35 -10.03 5.23 -44.08
CA LEU A 35 -8.84 5.38 -44.94
C LEU A 35 -7.74 6.20 -44.26
N THR A 36 -8.10 7.27 -43.56
CA THR A 36 -7.13 8.10 -42.84
C THR A 36 -6.45 7.30 -41.72
N ARG A 37 -7.23 6.52 -40.96
CA ARG A 37 -6.71 5.63 -39.93
C ARG A 37 -5.78 4.56 -40.51
N LEU A 38 -6.17 3.94 -41.63
CA LEU A 38 -5.36 2.91 -42.29
C LEU A 38 -4.03 3.48 -42.79
N ARG A 39 -4.04 4.69 -43.36
CA ARG A 39 -2.81 5.38 -43.77
C ARG A 39 -1.89 5.65 -42.59
N GLN A 40 -2.42 6.15 -41.49
CA GLN A 40 -1.63 6.38 -40.28
C GLN A 40 -1.01 5.09 -39.72
N GLN A 41 -1.75 3.98 -39.80
CA GLN A 41 -1.22 2.68 -39.39
C GLN A 41 -0.08 2.22 -40.31
N VAL A 42 -0.23 2.37 -41.63
CA VAL A 42 0.84 2.04 -42.59
C VAL A 42 2.09 2.89 -42.33
N GLU A 43 1.94 4.18 -42.07
CA GLU A 43 3.08 5.06 -41.72
C GLU A 43 3.80 4.57 -40.45
N SER A 44 3.04 4.25 -39.39
CA SER A 44 3.62 3.69 -38.17
C SER A 44 4.32 2.35 -38.40
N ASP A 45 3.75 1.48 -39.24
CA ASP A 45 4.32 0.18 -39.54
C ASP A 45 5.62 0.31 -40.34
N VAL A 46 5.69 1.29 -41.26
CA VAL A 46 6.91 1.61 -42.01
C VAL A 46 8.01 2.12 -41.08
N GLU A 47 7.70 3.01 -40.13
CA GLU A 47 8.67 3.50 -39.15
C GLU A 47 9.23 2.36 -38.27
N VAL A 48 8.37 1.45 -37.84
CA VAL A 48 8.78 0.27 -37.06
C VAL A 48 9.66 -0.65 -37.90
N LEU A 49 9.32 -0.86 -39.18
CA LEU A 49 10.09 -1.70 -40.09
C LEU A 49 11.50 -1.12 -40.32
N ASP A 50 11.61 0.19 -40.55
CA ASP A 50 12.89 0.88 -40.72
C ASP A 50 13.75 0.77 -39.46
N ALA A 51 13.17 0.97 -38.27
CA ALA A 51 13.89 0.78 -37.02
C ALA A 51 14.40 -0.67 -36.82
N LEU A 52 13.63 -1.68 -37.24
CA LEU A 52 14.03 -3.08 -37.18
C LEU A 52 15.12 -3.41 -38.20
N GLU A 53 15.06 -2.86 -39.41
CA GLU A 53 16.10 -3.02 -40.43
C GLU A 53 17.43 -2.39 -39.98
N GLN A 54 17.39 -1.18 -39.41
CA GLN A 54 18.55 -0.53 -38.81
C GLN A 54 19.13 -1.36 -37.66
N HIS A 55 18.28 -1.92 -36.79
CA HIS A 55 18.72 -2.80 -35.71
C HIS A 55 19.36 -4.09 -36.24
N ARG A 56 18.78 -4.69 -37.29
CA ARG A 56 19.32 -5.89 -37.95
C ARG A 56 20.67 -5.59 -38.61
N ALA A 57 20.82 -4.45 -39.27
CA ALA A 57 22.08 -4.01 -39.86
C ALA A 57 23.16 -3.81 -38.78
N ALA A 58 22.81 -3.20 -37.64
CA ALA A 58 23.71 -3.06 -36.50
C ALA A 58 24.18 -4.42 -35.95
N LEU A 59 23.27 -5.40 -35.83
CA LEU A 59 23.60 -6.77 -35.41
C LEU A 59 24.50 -7.48 -36.44
N ALA A 60 24.29 -7.27 -37.74
CA ALA A 60 25.10 -7.87 -38.80
C ALA A 60 26.56 -7.42 -38.77
N ILE A 61 26.83 -6.18 -38.33
CA ILE A 61 28.18 -5.62 -38.16
C ILE A 61 28.75 -5.98 -36.77
N GLY A 62 28.04 -6.81 -36.00
CA GLY A 62 28.49 -7.32 -34.69
C GLY A 62 28.30 -6.34 -33.53
N ALA A 63 27.49 -5.28 -33.70
CA ALA A 63 27.16 -4.38 -32.60
C ALA A 63 26.36 -5.16 -31.55
N ARG A 64 26.95 -5.36 -30.38
CA ARG A 64 26.22 -5.92 -29.23
C ARG A 64 25.30 -4.82 -28.72
N GLY A 65 24.01 -5.14 -28.60
CA GLY A 65 23.02 -4.23 -28.02
C GLY A 65 23.45 -3.68 -26.65
N PRO A 66 22.77 -2.66 -26.12
CA PRO A 66 23.20 -1.97 -24.91
C PRO A 66 23.51 -2.98 -23.79
N LEU A 67 24.74 -2.94 -23.25
CA LEU A 67 25.26 -3.93 -22.28
C LEU A 67 24.40 -4.11 -21.02
N ARG A 68 23.45 -3.20 -20.79
CA ARG A 68 22.56 -3.16 -19.63
C ARG A 68 21.10 -3.41 -19.97
N ALA A 69 20.79 -3.83 -21.20
CA ALA A 69 19.42 -4.17 -21.61
C ALA A 69 18.78 -5.25 -20.70
N HIS A 70 19.60 -6.12 -20.10
CA HIS A 70 19.14 -7.16 -19.18
C HIS A 70 18.86 -6.66 -17.75
N ILE A 71 19.25 -5.42 -17.39
CA ILE A 71 19.11 -4.90 -16.02
C ILE A 71 17.72 -4.28 -15.86
N ARG A 72 16.72 -5.09 -15.49
CA ARG A 72 15.37 -4.60 -15.13
C ARG A 72 15.33 -3.80 -13.82
N ARG A 73 16.27 -4.05 -12.89
CA ARG A 73 16.42 -3.32 -11.62
C ARG A 73 17.89 -3.02 -11.37
N ALA A 74 18.31 -1.81 -11.67
CA ALA A 74 19.66 -1.36 -11.33
C ALA A 74 19.79 -1.20 -9.81
N HIS A 75 20.84 -1.77 -9.22
CA HIS A 75 21.21 -1.45 -7.85
C HIS A 75 21.55 0.05 -7.76
N ARG A 76 20.61 0.83 -7.22
CA ARG A 76 20.85 2.22 -6.85
C ARG A 76 21.43 2.23 -5.43
N PRO A 77 22.41 3.10 -5.12
CA PRO A 77 22.91 3.25 -3.76
C PRO A 77 21.74 3.60 -2.83
N ALA A 78 21.63 2.86 -1.73
CA ALA A 78 20.55 3.01 -0.77
C ALA A 78 20.42 4.48 -0.33
N THR A 79 19.22 5.04 -0.46
CA THR A 79 18.93 6.41 -0.09
C THR A 79 19.10 6.61 1.42
N ALA A 80 19.33 7.85 1.89
CA ALA A 80 19.64 8.11 3.30
C ALA A 80 18.56 7.58 4.28
N SER A 81 17.30 7.51 3.85
CA SER A 81 16.18 6.91 4.57
C SER A 81 16.30 5.39 4.71
N GLU A 82 16.79 4.70 3.69
CA GLU A 82 17.02 3.25 3.70
C GLU A 82 18.22 2.85 4.56
N ARG A 83 19.24 3.70 4.62
CA ARG A 83 20.41 3.50 5.50
C ARG A 83 20.04 3.59 6.98
N ARG A 84 19.10 4.48 7.33
CA ARG A 84 18.56 4.63 8.70
C ARG A 84 17.67 3.43 9.09
N ARG A 85 16.91 2.90 8.13
CA ARG A 85 16.12 1.66 8.26
C ARG A 85 17.00 0.44 8.56
N ASN A 86 18.19 0.37 7.93
CA ASN A 86 19.12 -0.74 8.15
C ASN A 86 19.73 -0.71 9.56
N ARG A 87 20.07 0.48 10.09
CA ARG A 87 20.62 0.62 11.47
C ARG A 87 19.66 0.17 12.57
N ILE A 88 18.36 0.39 12.40
CA ILE A 88 17.38 -0.03 13.41
C ILE A 88 17.24 -1.56 13.42
N ALA A 89 17.29 -2.20 12.25
CA ALA A 89 17.33 -3.65 12.16
C ALA A 89 18.61 -4.23 12.80
N GLU A 90 19.75 -3.58 12.58
CA GLU A 90 21.04 -3.93 13.17
C GLU A 90 21.05 -3.75 14.70
N LEU A 91 20.45 -2.67 15.21
CA LEU A 91 20.30 -2.45 16.66
C LEU A 91 19.31 -3.45 17.29
N TRP A 92 18.24 -3.80 16.57
CA TRP A 92 17.29 -4.83 17.04
C TRP A 92 17.93 -6.22 17.14
N ALA A 93 18.75 -6.58 16.15
CA ALA A 93 19.52 -7.82 16.19
C ALA A 93 20.49 -7.85 17.39
N ALA A 94 21.04 -6.70 17.78
CA ALA A 94 21.94 -6.60 18.93
C ALA A 94 21.22 -6.59 20.29
N THR A 95 20.01 -6.00 20.39
CA THR A 95 19.31 -5.82 21.68
C THR A 95 18.37 -6.98 22.04
N SER A 96 17.88 -7.75 21.06
CA SER A 96 16.84 -8.76 21.28
C SER A 96 17.28 -9.90 22.21
N ILE A 97 18.50 -10.39 22.04
CA ILE A 97 19.09 -11.45 22.87
C ILE A 97 19.25 -10.99 24.32
N GLY A 98 19.68 -9.74 24.52
CA GLY A 98 19.81 -9.14 25.86
C GLY A 98 18.45 -9.01 26.55
N GLY A 99 17.43 -8.55 25.83
CA GLY A 99 16.06 -8.44 26.36
C GLY A 99 15.46 -9.81 26.74
N LEU A 100 15.67 -10.83 25.91
CA LEU A 100 15.24 -12.20 26.19
C LEU A 100 15.90 -12.73 27.47
N LEU A 101 17.22 -12.60 27.59
CA LEU A 101 17.98 -13.02 28.76
C LEU A 101 17.53 -12.31 30.04
N LEU A 102 17.30 -10.99 29.96
CA LEU A 102 16.85 -10.19 31.10
C LEU A 102 15.44 -10.59 31.54
N GLY A 103 14.55 -10.89 30.59
CA GLY A 103 13.23 -11.44 30.86
C GLY A 103 13.28 -12.80 31.55
N VAL A 104 14.16 -13.70 31.11
CA VAL A 104 14.40 -15.01 31.76
C VAL A 104 14.91 -14.84 33.19
N VAL A 105 15.85 -13.92 33.43
CA VAL A 105 16.39 -13.62 34.76
C VAL A 105 15.30 -13.10 35.70
N LEU A 106 14.48 -12.14 35.24
CA LEU A 106 13.35 -11.63 36.02
C LEU A 106 12.34 -12.73 36.36
N LEU A 107 12.03 -13.60 35.41
CA LEU A 107 11.12 -14.73 35.60
C LEU A 107 11.66 -15.72 36.65
N ALA A 108 12.96 -15.99 36.62
CA ALA A 108 13.64 -16.86 37.57
C ALA A 108 13.63 -16.28 38.99
N LEU A 109 13.78 -14.96 39.14
CA LEU A 109 13.81 -14.28 40.44
C LEU A 109 12.42 -14.15 41.09
N PHE A 110 11.38 -13.86 40.30
CA PHE A 110 10.04 -13.56 40.84
C PHE A 110 9.09 -14.75 40.88
N SER A 111 9.29 -15.82 40.09
CA SER A 111 8.36 -16.96 40.05
C SER A 111 9.03 -18.29 39.67
N PRO A 112 9.95 -18.81 40.52
CA PRO A 112 10.67 -20.07 40.26
C PRO A 112 9.77 -21.30 40.14
N ARG A 113 8.53 -21.26 40.63
CA ARG A 113 7.57 -22.39 40.57
C ARG A 113 6.83 -22.50 39.23
N HIS A 114 6.76 -21.42 38.42
CA HIS A 114 6.03 -21.38 37.15
C HIS A 114 6.93 -21.04 35.94
N VAL A 115 8.24 -21.27 36.07
CA VAL A 115 9.25 -20.89 35.06
C VAL A 115 8.94 -21.47 33.70
N VAL A 116 8.43 -22.71 33.62
CA VAL A 116 8.13 -23.37 32.33
C VAL A 116 6.97 -22.68 31.60
N ALA A 117 5.88 -22.35 32.31
CA ALA A 117 4.74 -21.64 31.74
C ALA A 117 5.13 -20.19 31.36
N GLY A 118 5.85 -19.49 32.23
CA GLY A 118 6.32 -18.14 31.96
C GLY A 118 7.32 -18.09 30.79
N LEU A 119 8.19 -19.09 30.67
CA LEU A 119 9.16 -19.22 29.57
C LEU A 119 8.44 -19.42 28.24
N SER A 120 7.39 -20.27 28.21
CA SER A 120 6.58 -20.48 27.00
C SER A 120 5.86 -19.21 26.55
N LEU A 121 5.31 -18.44 27.50
CA LEU A 121 4.68 -17.14 27.24
C LEU A 121 5.70 -16.13 26.70
N LEU A 122 6.90 -16.10 27.29
CA LEU A 122 7.97 -15.17 26.94
C LEU A 122 8.54 -15.46 25.55
N LEU A 123 8.78 -16.73 25.22
CA LEU A 123 9.17 -17.16 23.87
C LEU A 123 8.09 -16.88 22.84
N THR A 124 6.83 -17.19 23.14
CA THR A 124 5.72 -16.94 22.23
C THR A 124 5.54 -15.45 21.97
N GLY A 125 5.57 -14.63 23.03
CA GLY A 125 5.51 -13.17 22.92
C GLY A 125 6.70 -12.60 22.14
N PHE A 126 7.90 -13.09 22.40
CA PHE A 126 9.11 -12.67 21.67
C PHE A 126 9.01 -12.96 20.18
N VAL A 127 8.63 -14.19 19.80
CA VAL A 127 8.41 -14.57 18.39
C VAL A 127 7.29 -13.76 17.75
N PHE A 128 6.22 -13.47 18.50
CA PHE A 128 5.10 -12.66 18.02
C PHE A 128 5.52 -11.20 17.75
N ILE A 129 6.31 -10.62 18.66
CA ILE A 129 6.90 -9.29 18.50
C ILE A 129 7.85 -9.28 17.30
N GLU A 130 8.72 -10.28 17.18
CA GLU A 130 9.68 -10.42 16.08
C GLU A 130 8.99 -10.57 14.71
N ALA A 131 7.90 -11.34 14.65
CA ALA A 131 7.05 -11.47 13.47
C ALA A 131 6.36 -10.15 13.10
N GLY A 132 5.95 -9.35 14.10
CA GLY A 132 5.40 -8.01 13.91
C GLY A 132 6.43 -6.99 13.42
N PHE A 133 7.67 -7.09 13.91
CA PHE A 133 8.79 -6.21 13.55
C PHE A 133 9.15 -6.26 12.06
N ARG A 134 8.95 -7.42 11.42
CA ARG A 134 9.23 -7.60 9.97
C ARG A 134 8.39 -6.70 9.05
N ARG A 135 7.31 -6.05 9.51
CA ARG A 135 6.31 -5.48 8.58
C ARG A 135 6.08 -3.97 8.54
N GLN A 136 6.47 -3.12 9.50
CA GLN A 136 6.34 -1.65 9.34
C GLN A 136 6.89 -0.85 10.53
N MET A 137 8.01 -0.15 10.36
CA MET A 137 8.67 0.57 11.46
C MET A 137 7.88 1.73 12.07
N GLY A 138 6.89 2.30 11.38
CA GLY A 138 5.99 3.31 11.97
C GLY A 138 5.08 2.75 13.07
N LYS A 139 4.84 1.43 13.08
CA LYS A 139 4.00 0.77 14.08
C LYS A 139 4.75 0.37 15.35
N LEU A 140 6.07 0.52 15.39
CA LEU A 140 6.91 0.05 16.50
C LEU A 140 6.82 0.92 17.74
N VAL A 141 6.82 2.25 17.57
CA VAL A 141 6.60 3.17 18.68
C VAL A 141 5.23 2.91 19.29
N SER A 142 4.20 2.81 18.43
CA SER A 142 2.85 2.48 18.89
C SER A 142 2.79 1.10 19.57
N SER A 143 3.43 0.07 19.03
CA SER A 143 3.41 -1.28 19.61
C SER A 143 4.16 -1.35 20.95
N ILE A 144 5.29 -0.65 21.08
CA ILE A 144 6.03 -0.56 22.34
C ILE A 144 5.21 0.21 23.37
N THR A 145 4.59 1.33 23.01
CA THR A 145 3.71 2.08 23.91
C THR A 145 2.51 1.25 24.33
N ILE A 146 1.90 0.49 23.41
CA ILE A 146 0.77 -0.41 23.71
C ILE A 146 1.24 -1.52 24.66
N LEU A 147 2.39 -2.15 24.40
CA LEU A 147 2.94 -3.18 25.27
C LEU A 147 3.24 -2.64 26.67
N LEU A 148 3.88 -1.47 26.75
CA LEU A 148 4.21 -0.82 28.01
C LEU A 148 2.94 -0.39 28.76
N ALA A 149 1.91 0.09 28.04
CA ALA A 149 0.61 0.41 28.62
C ALA A 149 -0.10 -0.83 29.16
N LEU A 150 -0.04 -1.97 28.46
CA LEU A 150 -0.60 -3.24 28.93
C LEU A 150 0.15 -3.75 30.16
N ILE A 151 1.48 -3.69 30.17
CA ILE A 151 2.30 -4.06 31.34
C ILE A 151 1.97 -3.16 32.52
N ALA A 152 1.94 -1.83 32.31
CA ALA A 152 1.60 -0.86 33.35
C ALA A 152 0.18 -1.09 33.88
N ALA A 153 -0.80 -1.33 33.00
CA ALA A 153 -2.16 -1.66 33.38
C ALA A 153 -2.22 -2.96 34.20
N GLY A 154 -1.47 -3.99 33.81
CA GLY A 154 -1.36 -5.25 34.55
C GLY A 154 -0.74 -5.07 35.93
N VAL A 155 0.34 -4.28 36.03
CA VAL A 155 0.98 -3.93 37.31
C VAL A 155 0.01 -3.17 38.21
N ILE A 156 -0.70 -2.18 37.68
CA ILE A 156 -1.71 -1.43 38.44
C ILE A 156 -2.81 -2.37 38.92
N LEU A 157 -3.33 -3.23 38.05
CA LEU A 157 -4.41 -4.15 38.39
C LEU A 157 -4.00 -5.16 39.46
N TYR A 158 -2.76 -5.66 39.42
CA TYR A 158 -2.25 -6.64 40.39
C TYR A 158 -1.89 -5.99 41.73
N GLU A 159 -1.08 -4.93 41.71
CA GLU A 159 -0.58 -4.27 42.92
C GLU A 159 -1.69 -3.48 43.64
N PHE A 160 -2.55 -2.80 42.88
CA PHE A 160 -3.59 -1.90 43.41
C PHE A 160 -5.01 -2.48 43.32
N PHE A 161 -5.16 -3.80 43.20
CA PHE A 161 -6.46 -4.45 43.04
C PHE A 161 -7.49 -4.02 44.11
N TRP A 162 -7.07 -4.05 45.37
CA TRP A 162 -7.94 -3.69 46.50
C TRP A 162 -8.30 -2.21 46.52
N GLN A 163 -7.36 -1.34 46.17
CA GLN A 163 -7.57 0.10 46.05
C GLN A 163 -8.56 0.41 44.91
N LEU A 164 -8.48 -0.31 43.79
CA LEU A 164 -9.43 -0.22 42.68
C LEU A 164 -10.86 -0.60 43.12
N ILE A 165 -11.02 -1.66 43.92
CA ILE A 165 -12.32 -2.04 44.49
C ILE A 165 -12.85 -0.94 45.40
N VAL A 166 -12.02 -0.40 46.30
CA VAL A 166 -12.42 0.69 47.20
C VAL A 166 -12.90 1.90 46.40
N VAL A 167 -12.16 2.32 45.37
CA VAL A 167 -12.56 3.43 44.49
C VAL A 167 -13.89 3.13 43.79
N ALA A 168 -14.07 1.91 43.27
CA ALA A 168 -15.32 1.52 42.61
C ALA A 168 -16.52 1.57 43.57
N VAL A 169 -16.35 1.06 44.80
CA VAL A 169 -17.39 1.11 45.85
C VAL A 169 -17.73 2.55 46.22
N VAL A 170 -16.73 3.42 46.37
CA VAL A 170 -16.94 4.84 46.66
C VAL A 170 -17.72 5.51 45.52
N LEU A 171 -17.37 5.25 44.26
CA LEU A 171 -18.10 5.80 43.11
C LEU A 171 -19.55 5.33 43.05
N ILE A 172 -19.81 4.04 43.33
CA ILE A 172 -21.17 3.50 43.42
C ILE A 172 -21.93 4.18 44.56
N GLY A 173 -21.30 4.34 45.72
CA GLY A 173 -21.90 5.04 46.86
C GLY A 173 -22.30 6.47 46.50
N ILE A 174 -21.39 7.24 45.89
CA ILE A 174 -21.67 8.61 45.43
C ILE A 174 -22.82 8.60 44.42
N TYR A 175 -22.79 7.70 43.44
CA TYR A 175 -23.84 7.58 42.42
C TYR A 175 -25.21 7.29 43.03
N LEU A 176 -25.31 6.34 43.95
CA LEU A 176 -26.56 6.02 44.65
C LEU A 176 -27.07 7.19 45.48
N THR A 177 -26.16 7.91 46.13
CA THR A 177 -26.54 9.07 46.95
C THR A 177 -27.10 10.19 46.07
N TRP A 178 -26.46 10.43 44.92
CA TRP A 178 -26.92 11.38 43.92
C TRP A 178 -28.29 11.01 43.35
N GLU A 179 -28.51 9.74 42.99
CA GLU A 179 -29.80 9.30 42.46
C GLU A 179 -30.91 9.43 43.50
N ASN A 180 -30.65 9.07 44.75
CA ASN A 180 -31.61 9.22 45.85
C ASN A 180 -31.97 10.71 46.10
N LEU A 181 -30.98 11.61 46.06
CA LEU A 181 -31.20 13.06 46.13
C LEU A 181 -32.06 13.58 44.97
N ARG A 182 -31.86 13.03 43.77
CA ARG A 182 -32.64 13.38 42.57
C ARG A 182 -34.08 12.86 42.63
N GLU A 183 -34.34 11.76 43.32
CA GLU A 183 -35.69 11.24 43.55
C GLU A 183 -36.49 12.06 44.59
N LEU A 184 -35.80 12.83 45.44
CA LEU A 184 -36.38 13.62 46.52
C LEU A 184 -36.76 15.06 46.14
N VAL A 185 -36.31 15.55 44.97
CA VAL A 185 -36.58 16.91 44.43
C VAL A 185 -37.61 16.85 43.31
#